data_AF-A0A852DJ37-F1
#
_entry.id   AF-A0A852DJ37-F1
#
_cell.length_a   1.000
_cell.length_b   1.000
_cell.length_c   1.000
_cell.angle_alpha   90.00
_cell.angle_beta   90.00
_cell.angle_gamma   90.00
#
_symmetry.space_group_name_H-M   'P 1'
#
loop_
_entity.id
_entity.type
_entity.pdbx_description
1 polymer ?
#
loop_
_entity_poly.entity_id
_entity_poly.type
_entity_poly.pdbx_seq_one_letter_code
_entity_poly.pdbx_strand_id
1 'polypeptide(L)'
;AIGATFAAMIGAGMLVRTISYENNPVAKHAAWMLHSGVMGAVVAPLAFLGGPLLIRAAWYTAGIVGGLSTVAMCAPSEKFLNMGAPLGIGLGFVIASSIGSMFLPPTSALGAGLYSVAVYGGLVLFSMFLLYDTQVVIKRAETLPLYGVVKYDPINACLGIYTDTLNIFIRVATMLAGGGSGRK
;
A
#
# COMPACT_ATOMS: atom_id res chain seq x y z
N ALA A 1 11.74 4.57 18.35
CA ALA A 1 11.62 5.06 16.96
C ALA A 1 10.42 4.42 16.24
N ILE A 2 10.43 3.09 16.04
CA ILE A 2 9.41 2.36 15.25
C ILE A 2 7.96 2.62 15.70
N GLY A 3 7.67 2.57 17.01
CA GLY A 3 6.32 2.85 17.53
C GLY A 3 5.83 4.27 17.25
N ALA A 4 6.72 5.27 17.26
CA ALA A 4 6.37 6.65 16.93
C ALA A 4 6.06 6.80 15.43
N THR A 5 6.79 6.08 14.58
CA THR A 5 6.52 6.04 13.13
C THR A 5 5.15 5.43 12.83
N PHE A 6 4.80 4.30 13.46
CA PHE A 6 3.48 3.70 13.32
C PHE A 6 2.37 4.63 13.82
N ALA A 7 2.55 5.25 14.99
CA ALA A 7 1.60 6.22 15.53
C ALA A 7 1.40 7.42 14.59
N ALA A 8 2.48 7.95 14.00
CA ALA A 8 2.41 9.05 13.04
C ALA A 8 1.66 8.66 11.75
N MET A 9 1.95 7.48 11.18
CA MET A 9 1.27 6.99 9.96
C MET A 9 -0.22 6.77 10.21
N ILE A 10 -0.57 6.09 11.29
CA ILE A 10 -1.96 5.79 11.65
C ILE A 10 -2.70 7.08 12.00
N GLY A 11 -2.11 7.93 12.84
CA GLY A 11 -2.70 9.21 13.26
C GLY A 11 -2.96 10.15 12.09
N ALA A 12 -1.98 10.33 11.20
CA ALA A 12 -2.16 11.13 9.99
C ALA A 12 -3.23 10.52 9.07
N GLY A 13 -3.27 9.20 8.92
CA GLY A 13 -4.29 8.51 8.13
C GLY A 13 -5.71 8.61 8.72
N MET A 14 -5.83 8.63 10.06
CA MET A 14 -7.10 8.86 10.75
C MET A 14 -7.56 10.31 10.60
N LEU A 15 -6.65 11.27 10.64
CA LEU A 15 -6.96 12.68 10.41
C LEU A 15 -7.55 12.92 9.02
N VAL A 16 -6.96 12.34 7.97
CA VAL A 16 -7.53 12.43 6.61
C VAL A 16 -8.93 11.84 6.58
N ARG A 17 -9.15 10.70 7.24
CA ARG A 17 -10.45 10.00 7.23
C ARG A 17 -11.56 10.74 7.95
N THR A 18 -11.23 11.45 9.03
CA THR A 18 -12.21 12.16 9.88
C THR A 18 -12.67 13.50 9.29
N ILE A 19 -11.84 14.14 8.47
CA ILE A 19 -12.23 15.40 7.82
C ILE A 19 -13.16 15.11 6.64
N SER A 20 -14.33 15.76 6.63
CA SER A 20 -15.26 15.69 5.50
C SER A 20 -14.71 16.46 4.29
N TYR A 21 -14.65 15.79 3.14
CA TYR A 21 -14.26 16.40 1.87
C TYR A 21 -15.19 17.55 1.46
N GLU A 22 -16.49 17.42 1.76
CA GLU A 22 -17.51 18.35 1.29
C GLU A 22 -17.54 19.65 2.12
N ASN A 23 -17.45 19.53 3.44
CA ASN A 23 -17.57 20.68 4.34
C ASN A 23 -16.29 21.52 4.35
N ASN A 24 -15.11 20.87 4.23
CA ASN A 24 -13.81 21.53 4.34
C ASN A 24 -12.80 20.92 3.36
N PRO A 25 -12.94 21.18 2.04
CA PRO A 25 -12.06 20.59 1.03
C PRO A 25 -10.60 21.00 1.22
N VAL A 26 -10.34 22.24 1.63
CA VAL A 26 -8.97 22.73 1.88
C VAL A 26 -8.32 21.97 3.04
N ALA A 27 -9.04 21.82 4.16
CA ALA A 27 -8.53 21.07 5.31
C ALA A 27 -8.29 19.58 4.96
N LYS A 28 -9.15 19.01 4.12
CA LYS A 28 -9.00 17.64 3.62
C LYS A 28 -7.72 17.47 2.81
N HIS A 29 -7.45 18.38 1.87
CA HIS A 29 -6.22 18.35 1.08
C HIS A 29 -4.98 18.61 1.93
N ALA A 30 -5.06 19.51 2.91
CA ALA A 30 -3.98 19.77 3.85
C ALA A 30 -3.66 18.52 4.70
N ALA A 31 -4.68 17.84 5.23
CA ALA A 31 -4.49 16.58 5.95
C ALA A 31 -3.92 15.49 5.04
N TRP A 32 -4.37 15.41 3.79
CA TRP A 32 -3.85 14.45 2.81
C TRP A 32 -2.39 14.74 2.46
N MET A 33 -2.00 16.00 2.28
CA MET A 33 -0.61 16.40 2.08
C MET A 33 0.25 16.08 3.30
N LEU A 34 -0.26 16.31 4.52
CA LEU A 34 0.41 15.93 5.77
C LEU A 34 0.64 14.42 5.81
N HIS A 35 -0.40 13.61 5.56
CA HIS A 35 -0.27 12.16 5.53
C HIS A 35 0.73 11.68 4.47
N SER A 36 0.68 12.27 3.28
CA SER A 36 1.62 11.96 2.19
C SER A 36 3.06 12.31 2.56
N GLY A 37 3.27 13.44 3.25
CA GLY A 37 4.57 13.85 3.77
C GLY A 37 5.09 12.88 4.84
N VAL A 38 4.24 12.44 5.76
CA VAL A 38 4.60 11.43 6.78
C VAL A 38 5.02 10.13 6.11
N MET A 39 4.22 9.60 5.18
CA MET A 39 4.56 8.38 4.45
C MET A 39 5.85 8.53 3.64
N GLY A 40 6.06 9.69 3.00
CA GLY A 40 7.31 10.01 2.31
C GLY A 40 8.52 9.99 3.25
N ALA A 41 8.39 10.53 4.47
CA ALA A 41 9.44 10.49 5.49
C ALA A 41 9.74 9.05 5.97
N VAL A 42 8.73 8.18 6.04
CA VAL A 42 8.93 6.75 6.35
C VAL A 42 9.67 6.03 5.24
N VAL A 43 9.41 6.39 3.98
CA VAL A 43 10.06 5.80 2.80
C VAL A 43 11.44 6.42 2.52
N ALA A 44 11.73 7.61 3.05
CA ALA A 44 12.97 8.36 2.82
C ALA A 44 14.27 7.55 3.02
N PRO A 45 14.41 6.63 3.99
CA PRO A 45 15.60 5.79 4.11
C PRO A 45 15.89 4.94 2.87
N LEU A 46 14.89 4.61 2.03
CA LEU A 46 15.12 3.92 0.77
C LEU A 46 15.92 4.77 -0.24
N ALA A 47 15.97 6.10 -0.06
CA ALA A 47 16.79 6.99 -0.89
C ALA A 47 18.27 6.60 -0.87
N PHE A 48 18.75 5.96 0.20
CA PHE A 48 20.12 5.45 0.30
C PHE A 48 20.41 4.26 -0.63
N LEU A 49 19.39 3.61 -1.20
CA LEU A 49 19.56 2.54 -2.21
C LEU A 49 20.01 3.08 -3.58
N GLY A 50 19.96 4.40 -3.78
CA GLY A 50 20.43 5.07 -4.98
C GLY A 50 19.31 5.45 -5.96
N GLY A 51 19.39 6.68 -6.48
CA GLY A 51 18.40 7.26 -7.40
C GLY A 51 18.06 6.40 -8.62
N PRO A 52 19.05 5.85 -9.36
CA PRO A 52 18.77 5.03 -10.54
C PRO A 52 17.98 3.74 -10.23
N LEU A 53 18.24 3.12 -9.08
CA LEU A 53 17.52 1.92 -8.65
C LEU A 53 16.07 2.27 -8.30
N LEU A 54 15.86 3.37 -7.57
CA LEU A 54 14.53 3.82 -7.19
C LEU A 54 13.69 4.26 -8.39
N ILE A 55 14.27 4.92 -9.39
CA ILE A 55 13.56 5.28 -10.62
C ILE A 55 13.09 4.02 -11.35
N ARG A 56 13.92 2.96 -11.42
CA ARG A 56 13.51 1.67 -11.99
C ARG A 56 12.40 1.03 -11.18
N ALA A 57 12.54 1.01 -9.85
CA ALA A 57 11.50 0.49 -8.96
C ALA A 57 10.17 1.22 -9.15
N ALA A 58 10.22 2.54 -9.31
CA ALA A 58 9.04 3.38 -9.55
C ALA A 58 8.37 3.02 -10.89
N TRP A 59 9.13 2.87 -11.97
CA TRP A 59 8.56 2.46 -13.26
C TRP A 59 7.95 1.06 -13.25
N TYR A 60 8.60 0.09 -12.60
CA TYR A 60 8.02 -1.25 -12.43
C TYR A 60 6.75 -1.21 -11.59
N THR A 61 6.75 -0.41 -10.52
CA THR A 61 5.55 -0.22 -9.70
C THR A 61 4.43 0.42 -10.49
N ALA A 62 4.72 1.45 -11.29
CA ALA A 62 3.73 2.09 -12.16
C ALA A 62 3.13 1.09 -13.18
N GLY A 63 3.95 0.21 -13.75
CA GLY A 63 3.49 -0.87 -14.63
C GLY A 63 2.59 -1.88 -13.91
N ILE A 64 2.97 -2.32 -12.69
CA ILE A 64 2.18 -3.25 -11.88
C ILE A 64 0.84 -2.61 -11.48
N VAL A 65 0.88 -1.42 -10.87
CA VAL A 65 -0.30 -0.69 -10.41
C VAL A 65 -1.23 -0.37 -11.57
N GLY A 66 -0.69 0.14 -12.69
CA GLY A 66 -1.47 0.45 -13.88
C GLY A 66 -2.11 -0.80 -14.49
N GLY A 67 -1.33 -1.87 -14.67
CA GLY A 67 -1.82 -3.12 -15.25
C GLY A 67 -2.84 -3.84 -14.37
N LEU A 68 -2.66 -3.84 -13.06
CA LEU A 68 -3.63 -4.43 -12.14
C LEU A 68 -4.90 -3.58 -12.06
N SER A 69 -4.77 -2.26 -11.99
CA SER A 69 -5.94 -1.36 -11.98
C SER A 69 -6.80 -1.56 -13.23
N THR A 70 -6.21 -1.70 -14.42
CA THR A 70 -6.98 -1.96 -15.65
C THR A 70 -7.66 -3.32 -15.61
N VAL A 71 -7.03 -4.36 -15.07
CA VAL A 71 -7.67 -5.67 -14.85
C VAL A 71 -8.85 -5.54 -13.88
N ALA A 72 -8.71 -4.80 -12.79
CA ALA A 72 -9.78 -4.58 -11.82
C ALA A 72 -10.98 -3.84 -12.42
N MET A 73 -10.74 -2.87 -13.30
CA MET A 73 -11.80 -2.16 -14.05
C MET A 73 -12.60 -3.10 -14.96
N CYS A 74 -11.95 -4.11 -15.54
CA CYS A 74 -12.58 -5.05 -16.47
C CYS A 74 -13.14 -6.31 -15.77
N ALA A 75 -12.76 -6.58 -14.53
CA ALA A 75 -13.15 -7.78 -13.82
C ALA A 75 -14.55 -7.64 -13.15
N PRO A 76 -15.36 -8.72 -13.11
CA PRO A 76 -16.64 -8.68 -12.42
C PRO A 76 -16.46 -8.47 -10.91
N SER A 77 -17.13 -7.44 -10.37
CA SER A 77 -16.92 -6.89 -9.02
C SER A 77 -17.17 -7.87 -7.87
N GLU A 78 -18.05 -8.85 -8.07
CA GLU A 78 -18.51 -9.78 -7.03
C GLU A 78 -17.43 -10.75 -6.54
N LYS A 79 -16.41 -11.05 -7.36
CA LYS A 79 -15.36 -12.00 -6.96
C LYS A 79 -14.35 -11.40 -6.00
N PHE A 80 -13.83 -10.19 -6.26
CA PHE A 80 -12.81 -9.62 -5.39
C PHE A 80 -13.42 -9.09 -4.09
N LEU A 81 -14.63 -8.54 -4.09
CA LEU A 81 -15.29 -8.06 -2.86
C LEU A 81 -15.43 -9.14 -1.77
N ASN A 82 -15.62 -10.40 -2.19
CA ASN A 82 -15.68 -11.55 -1.28
C ASN A 82 -14.30 -12.03 -0.80
N MET A 83 -13.20 -11.49 -1.33
CA MET A 83 -11.85 -11.86 -0.95
C MET A 83 -11.28 -11.04 0.22
N GLY A 84 -12.02 -10.08 0.76
CA GLY A 84 -11.55 -9.23 1.87
C GLY A 84 -11.08 -10.03 3.09
N ALA A 85 -11.77 -11.12 3.45
CA ALA A 85 -11.40 -11.98 4.58
C ALA A 85 -10.10 -12.77 4.33
N PRO A 86 -9.94 -13.51 3.21
CA PRO A 86 -8.66 -14.11 2.84
C PRO A 86 -7.49 -13.11 2.76
N LEU A 87 -7.73 -11.92 2.19
CA LEU A 87 -6.72 -10.85 2.12
C LEU A 87 -6.30 -10.38 3.51
N GLY A 88 -7.25 -10.22 4.44
CA GLY A 88 -6.97 -9.87 5.83
C GLY A 88 -6.11 -10.92 6.56
N ILE A 89 -6.39 -12.22 6.34
CA ILE A 89 -5.56 -13.30 6.90
C ILE A 89 -4.15 -13.26 6.31
N GLY A 90 -4.03 -13.07 4.99
CA GLY A 90 -2.73 -12.91 4.32
C GLY A 90 -1.93 -11.73 4.85
N LEU A 91 -2.61 -10.60 5.14
CA LEU A 91 -1.99 -9.42 5.73
C LEU A 91 -1.42 -9.71 7.12
N GLY A 92 -2.18 -10.42 7.96
CA GLY A 92 -1.69 -10.87 9.26
C GLY A 92 -0.41 -11.70 9.15
N PHE A 93 -0.36 -12.62 8.17
CA PHE A 93 0.82 -13.46 7.94
C PHE A 93 2.03 -12.65 7.46
N VAL A 94 1.83 -11.70 6.54
CA VAL A 94 2.90 -10.81 6.04
C VAL A 94 3.40 -9.89 7.14
N ILE A 95 2.52 -9.33 7.98
CA ILE A 95 2.91 -8.50 9.13
C ILE A 95 3.72 -9.32 10.14
N ALA A 96 3.23 -10.51 10.52
CA ALA A 96 3.93 -11.40 11.43
C ALA A 96 5.33 -11.77 10.89
N SER A 97 5.43 -12.04 9.59
CA SER A 97 6.71 -12.34 8.94
C SER A 97 7.63 -11.13 8.86
N SER A 98 7.08 -9.93 8.67
CA SER A 98 7.85 -8.67 8.64
C SER A 98 8.40 -8.33 10.01
N ILE A 99 7.64 -8.57 11.09
CA ILE A 99 8.13 -8.38 12.47
C ILE A 99 9.16 -9.46 12.80
N GLY A 100 8.89 -10.73 12.48
CA GLY A 100 9.79 -11.83 12.79
C GLY A 100 11.14 -11.73 12.08
N SER A 101 11.19 -11.22 10.85
CA SER A 101 12.45 -10.99 10.12
C SER A 101 13.32 -9.88 10.71
N MET A 102 12.78 -9.01 11.58
CA MET A 102 13.56 -8.02 12.32
C MET A 102 14.36 -8.63 13.48
N PHE A 103 13.91 -9.77 14.00
CA PHE A 103 14.53 -10.45 15.15
C PHE A 103 15.33 -11.69 14.76
N LEU A 104 15.13 -12.22 13.55
CA LEU A 104 15.80 -13.41 13.07
C LEU A 104 16.76 -13.06 11.92
N PRO A 105 18.03 -13.54 11.99
CA PRO A 105 18.99 -13.25 10.94
C PRO A 105 18.57 -13.91 9.62
N PRO A 106 18.68 -13.20 8.48
CA PRO A 106 18.28 -13.71 7.16
C PRO A 106 19.15 -14.88 6.68
N THR A 107 20.24 -15.20 7.38
CA THR A 107 21.09 -16.38 7.14
C THR A 107 20.52 -17.67 7.72
N SER A 108 19.56 -17.59 8.65
CA SER A 108 18.86 -18.76 9.18
C SER A 108 17.75 -19.21 8.23
N ALA A 109 17.47 -20.52 8.12
CA ALA A 109 16.41 -21.02 7.25
C ALA A 109 15.03 -20.40 7.58
N LEU A 110 14.75 -20.21 8.88
CA LEU A 110 13.54 -19.54 9.36
C LEU A 110 13.56 -18.04 8.97
N GLY A 111 14.65 -17.32 9.23
CA GLY A 111 14.76 -15.89 8.90
C GLY A 111 14.70 -15.62 7.40
N ALA A 112 15.34 -16.44 6.57
CA ALA A 112 15.24 -16.40 5.12
C ALA A 112 13.80 -16.66 4.63
N GLY A 113 13.12 -17.63 5.24
CA GLY A 113 11.72 -17.93 4.97
C GLY A 113 10.81 -16.73 5.30
N LEU A 114 10.94 -16.15 6.49
CA LEU A 114 10.17 -14.97 6.88
C LEU A 114 10.47 -13.77 5.99
N TYR A 115 11.72 -13.54 5.61
CA TYR A 115 12.11 -12.48 4.69
C TYR A 115 11.46 -12.68 3.31
N SER A 116 11.47 -13.91 2.79
CA SER A 116 10.84 -14.23 1.50
C SER A 116 9.32 -13.98 1.53
N VAL A 117 8.63 -14.43 2.58
CA VAL A 117 7.20 -14.13 2.77
C VAL A 117 6.98 -12.63 2.91
N ALA A 118 7.81 -11.98 3.73
CA ALA A 118 7.72 -10.55 4.01
C ALA A 118 8.04 -9.67 2.81
N VAL A 119 8.69 -10.16 1.75
CA VAL A 119 9.00 -9.41 0.52
C VAL A 119 8.15 -9.87 -0.67
N TYR A 120 8.24 -11.15 -1.05
CA TYR A 120 7.52 -11.71 -2.21
C TYR A 120 6.06 -12.00 -1.88
N GLY A 121 5.78 -12.64 -0.74
CA GLY A 121 4.41 -12.94 -0.32
C GLY A 121 3.57 -11.69 -0.17
N GLY A 122 4.12 -10.67 0.49
CA GLY A 122 3.41 -9.40 0.59
C GLY A 122 3.33 -8.62 -0.73
N LEU A 123 4.25 -8.78 -1.68
CA LEU A 123 4.09 -8.15 -3.01
C LEU A 123 2.83 -8.69 -3.71
N VAL A 124 2.66 -10.01 -3.69
CA VAL A 124 1.47 -10.68 -4.24
C VAL A 124 0.22 -10.23 -3.49
N LEU A 125 0.30 -10.16 -2.15
CA LEU A 125 -0.81 -9.72 -1.32
C LEU A 125 -1.24 -8.28 -1.61
N PHE A 126 -0.30 -7.31 -1.62
CA PHE A 126 -0.63 -5.91 -1.90
C PHE A 126 -1.06 -5.69 -3.35
N SER A 127 -0.58 -6.52 -4.29
CA SER A 127 -1.12 -6.56 -5.65
C SER A 127 -2.58 -7.00 -5.67
N MET A 128 -2.96 -7.98 -4.84
CA MET A 128 -4.36 -8.38 -4.68
C MET A 128 -5.20 -7.35 -3.91
N PHE A 129 -4.65 -6.68 -2.90
CA PHE A 129 -5.33 -5.56 -2.24
C PHE A 129 -5.60 -4.42 -3.21
N LEU A 130 -4.65 -4.12 -4.09
CA LEU A 130 -4.84 -3.09 -5.11
C LEU A 130 -6.00 -3.43 -6.05
N LEU A 131 -6.14 -4.70 -6.46
CA LEU A 131 -7.31 -5.17 -7.22
C LEU A 131 -8.60 -5.00 -6.40
N TYR A 132 -8.60 -5.47 -5.15
CA TYR A 132 -9.73 -5.39 -4.23
C TYR A 132 -10.19 -3.94 -4.02
N ASP A 133 -9.29 -3.07 -3.62
CA ASP A 133 -9.56 -1.67 -3.31
C ASP A 133 -10.00 -0.90 -4.55
N THR A 134 -9.43 -1.19 -5.72
CA THR A 134 -9.91 -0.61 -7.00
C THR A 134 -11.38 -0.97 -7.23
N GLN A 135 -11.77 -2.22 -7.00
CA GLN A 135 -13.18 -2.62 -7.15
C GLN A 135 -14.10 -2.03 -6.09
N VAL A 136 -13.63 -1.89 -4.84
CA VAL A 136 -14.37 -1.21 -3.77
C VAL A 136 -14.61 0.26 -4.15
N VAL A 137 -13.60 0.95 -4.68
CA VAL A 137 -13.70 2.34 -5.14
C VAL A 137 -14.72 2.48 -6.26
N ILE A 138 -14.70 1.60 -7.27
CA ILE A 138 -15.66 1.58 -8.38
C ILE A 138 -17.08 1.32 -7.87
N LYS A 139 -17.29 0.24 -7.11
CA LYS A 139 -18.64 -0.11 -6.59
C LYS A 139 -19.18 1.00 -5.69
N ARG A 140 -18.33 1.64 -4.90
CA ARG A 140 -18.72 2.80 -4.09
C ARG A 140 -19.12 3.98 -4.96
N ALA A 141 -18.41 4.24 -6.05
CA ALA A 141 -18.78 5.30 -7.00
C ALA A 141 -20.10 4.99 -7.72
N GLU A 142 -20.37 3.74 -8.07
CA GLU A 142 -21.60 3.30 -8.74
C GLU A 142 -22.82 3.29 -7.82
N THR A 143 -22.64 2.95 -6.55
CA THR A 143 -23.76 2.78 -5.59
C THR A 143 -24.18 4.08 -4.92
N LEU A 144 -23.33 5.11 -4.92
CA LEU A 144 -23.66 6.38 -4.30
C LEU A 144 -24.64 7.19 -5.18
N PRO A 145 -25.86 7.50 -4.68
CA PRO A 145 -26.81 8.30 -5.45
C PRO A 145 -26.30 9.74 -5.60
N LEU A 146 -26.44 10.31 -6.81
CA LEU A 146 -26.03 11.68 -7.16
C LEU A 146 -26.65 12.76 -6.24
N TYR A 147 -27.79 12.48 -5.63
CA TYR A 147 -28.53 13.36 -4.71
C TYR A 147 -28.66 12.78 -3.29
N GLY A 148 -27.74 11.91 -2.88
CA GLY A 148 -27.70 11.35 -1.53
C GLY A 148 -27.22 12.33 -0.45
N VAL A 149 -27.62 12.08 0.80
CA VAL A 149 -27.16 12.83 1.98
C VAL A 149 -25.65 12.63 2.23
N VAL A 150 -25.11 11.47 1.85
CA VAL A 150 -23.68 11.18 1.91
C VAL A 150 -23.10 11.35 0.52
N LYS A 151 -22.18 12.32 0.34
CA LYS A 151 -21.46 12.50 -0.92
C LYS A 151 -20.20 11.66 -0.99
N TYR A 152 -19.75 11.38 -2.22
CA TYR A 152 -18.54 10.61 -2.48
C TYR A 152 -17.28 11.39 -2.07
N ASP A 153 -16.44 10.77 -1.24
CA ASP A 153 -15.15 11.32 -0.82
C ASP A 153 -14.02 10.60 -1.57
N PRO A 154 -13.50 11.18 -2.66
CA PRO A 154 -12.50 10.52 -3.51
C PRO A 154 -11.18 10.31 -2.78
N ILE A 155 -10.80 11.23 -1.88
CA ILE A 155 -9.54 11.13 -1.13
C ILE A 155 -9.62 9.92 -0.19
N ASN A 156 -10.70 9.79 0.57
CA ASN A 156 -10.88 8.64 1.45
C ASN A 156 -11.03 7.32 0.69
N ALA A 157 -11.69 7.33 -0.46
CA ALA A 157 -11.86 6.15 -1.29
C ALA A 157 -10.50 5.63 -1.82
N CYS A 158 -9.62 6.52 -2.26
CA CYS A 158 -8.34 6.14 -2.87
C CYS A 158 -7.19 5.92 -1.87
N LEU A 159 -7.39 6.16 -0.56
CA LEU A 159 -6.34 5.98 0.44
C LEU A 159 -5.80 4.54 0.50
N GLY A 160 -6.64 3.53 0.28
CA GLY A 160 -6.24 2.12 0.25
C GLY A 160 -5.29 1.82 -0.92
N ILE A 161 -5.72 2.16 -2.13
CA ILE A 161 -4.91 2.07 -3.37
C ILE A 161 -3.57 2.79 -3.23
N TYR A 162 -3.57 3.97 -2.60
CA TYR A 162 -2.35 4.73 -2.30
C TYR A 162 -1.40 3.95 -1.39
N THR A 163 -1.91 3.37 -0.29
CA THR A 163 -1.09 2.57 0.63
C THR A 163 -0.56 1.29 -0.01
N ASP A 164 -1.36 0.62 -0.84
CA ASP A 164 -0.91 -0.57 -1.58
C ASP A 164 0.19 -0.23 -2.57
N THR A 165 0.05 0.89 -3.29
CA THR A 165 1.05 1.38 -4.24
C THR A 165 2.40 1.62 -3.54
N LEU A 166 2.39 2.27 -2.37
CA LEU A 166 3.62 2.46 -1.59
C LEU A 166 4.21 1.13 -1.10
N ASN A 167 3.38 0.22 -0.61
CA ASN A 167 3.84 -1.09 -0.16
C ASN A 167 4.47 -1.91 -1.29
N ILE A 168 3.86 -1.90 -2.49
CA ILE A 168 4.41 -2.52 -3.69
C ILE A 168 5.76 -1.87 -4.03
N PHE A 169 5.85 -0.53 -4.05
CA PHE A 169 7.09 0.19 -4.34
C PHE A 169 8.24 -0.21 -3.41
N ILE A 170 8.01 -0.20 -2.10
CA ILE A 170 9.03 -0.57 -1.09
C ILE A 170 9.56 -1.98 -1.36
N ARG A 171 8.67 -2.91 -1.71
CA ARG A 171 9.02 -4.32 -1.99
C ARG A 171 9.81 -4.46 -3.28
N VAL A 172 9.37 -3.79 -4.34
CA VAL A 172 10.10 -3.75 -5.62
C VAL A 172 11.49 -3.16 -5.43
N ALA A 173 11.62 -2.04 -4.72
CA ALA A 173 12.91 -1.43 -4.41
C ALA A 173 13.81 -2.38 -3.62
N THR A 174 13.26 -3.03 -2.59
CA THR A 174 13.99 -4.02 -1.76
C THR A 174 14.46 -5.23 -2.59
N MET A 175 13.62 -5.75 -3.49
CA MET A 175 13.99 -6.85 -4.38
C MET A 175 15.10 -6.45 -5.35
N LEU A 176 15.02 -5.26 -5.94
CA LEU A 176 16.07 -4.76 -6.86
C LEU A 176 17.39 -4.52 -6.13
N ALA A 177 17.36 -4.07 -4.88
CA ALA A 177 18.54 -3.91 -4.05
C ALA A 177 19.18 -5.26 -3.68
N GLY A 178 18.38 -6.24 -3.28
CA GLY A 178 18.85 -7.59 -2.95
C GLY A 178 19.39 -8.37 -4.16
N GLY A 179 18.78 -8.20 -5.33
CA GLY A 179 19.20 -8.86 -6.58
C GLY A 179 20.53 -8.36 -7.17
N GLY A 180 20.98 -7.15 -6.79
CA GLY A 180 22.23 -6.57 -7.27
C GLY A 180 23.49 -7.08 -6.54
N SER A 181 23.35 -7.64 -5.33
CA SER A 181 24.48 -8.10 -4.52
C SER A 181 25.02 -9.49 -4.91
N GLY A 182 24.25 -10.28 -5.67
CA GLY A 182 24.66 -11.62 -6.12
C GLY A 182 25.38 -11.66 -7.47
N ARG A 183 25.73 -10.50 -8.03
CA ARG A 183 26.34 -10.38 -9.35
C ARG A 183 27.64 -9.58 -9.28
N LYS A 184 28.55 -9.98 -8.39
CA LYS A 184 29.97 -9.66 -8.38
C LYS A 184 30.75 -10.83 -7.80
#